data_AF-A0A813GDG7-F1
#
_entry.id   AF-A0A813GDG7-F1
#
_cell.length_a   1.000
_cell.length_b   1.000
_cell.length_c   1.000
_cell.angle_alpha   90.00
_cell.angle_beta   90.00
_cell.angle_gamma   90.00
#
_symmetry.space_group_name_H-M   'P 1'
#
loop_
_entity.id
_entity.type
_entity.pdbx_description
1 polymer ?
#
loop_
_entity_poly.entity_id
_entity_poly.type
_entity_poly.pdbx_seq_one_letter_code
_entity_poly.pdbx_strand_id
1 'polypeptide(L)'
;MNKALPNEVVRRKPKETHKAVAESAVVTTDRKVLLAMKPDQRSKWLAKGLQQAQEGRMQAASMFDIIAHQKFTADLKENEKIGKRMYLQLKGGLQLISSKQQRHLASGCALAKEFGEEDEAEATAAGDSAGPPVVDTAMEEMMARCRSFVREKQAERGERKPGEEEDEKDAAPSADGNQDEGMTPPVGSNGVKLLRLTLPTRASSQAWMPAGRHPCQRTAQVPTTAALLVLAKLRLAEAQLAEAAAEAAAEGPSQAAVRSRCKSRKAKRRRKRRARREGVIRRERNQRGK
;
A
#
# COMPACT_ATOMS: atom_id res chain seq x y z
N MET A 1 56.50 34.38 20.39
CA MET A 1 56.49 33.48 19.21
C MET A 1 55.51 32.35 19.45
N ASN A 2 54.24 32.55 19.14
CA ASN A 2 53.23 31.49 19.27
C ASN A 2 53.13 30.76 17.92
N LYS A 3 53.74 29.57 17.86
CA LYS A 3 53.71 28.71 16.66
C LYS A 3 52.29 28.15 16.50
N ALA A 4 51.57 28.65 15.49
CA ALA A 4 50.25 28.16 15.12
C ALA A 4 50.33 26.68 14.71
N LEU A 5 49.65 25.80 15.44
CA LEU A 5 49.52 24.40 15.05
C LEU A 5 48.60 24.31 13.81
N PRO A 6 48.98 23.54 12.79
CA PRO A 6 48.18 23.39 11.58
C PRO A 6 46.82 22.75 11.94
N ASN A 7 45.74 23.37 11.46
CA ASN A 7 44.38 22.89 11.62
C ASN A 7 44.23 21.50 10.97
N GLU A 8 44.36 20.44 11.77
CA GLU A 8 44.04 19.07 11.40
C GLU A 8 42.54 19.02 11.04
N VAL A 9 42.24 18.89 9.75
CA VAL A 9 40.87 18.84 9.25
C VAL A 9 40.28 17.47 9.58
N VAL A 10 39.72 17.33 10.78
CA VAL A 10 38.97 16.14 11.20
C VAL A 10 37.74 16.02 10.29
N ARG A 11 37.86 15.16 9.26
CA ARG A 11 36.75 14.79 8.39
C ARG A 11 35.72 14.03 9.25
N ARG A 12 34.66 14.74 9.65
CA ARG A 12 33.49 14.13 10.30
C ARG A 12 32.91 13.09 9.35
N LYS A 13 33.20 11.81 9.60
CA LYS A 13 32.54 10.69 8.92
C LYS A 13 31.04 10.90 9.07
N PRO A 14 30.28 11.02 7.97
CA PRO A 14 28.84 11.14 8.06
C PRO A 14 28.33 9.91 8.81
N LYS A 15 27.62 10.12 9.91
CA LYS A 15 26.97 9.06 10.66
C LYS A 15 25.93 8.46 9.74
N GLU A 16 26.27 7.34 9.11
CA GLU A 16 25.33 6.55 8.35
C GLU A 16 24.26 6.11 9.34
N THR A 17 23.11 6.78 9.26
CA THR A 17 21.90 6.33 9.92
C THR A 17 21.48 5.08 9.17
N HIS A 18 22.14 3.97 9.51
CA HIS A 18 21.67 2.63 9.23
C HIS A 18 20.30 2.52 9.89
N LYS A 19 19.25 2.92 9.16
CA LYS A 19 17.94 2.30 9.22
C LYS A 19 18.12 0.91 8.62
N ALA A 20 18.98 0.10 9.25
CA ALA A 20 19.04 -1.32 9.00
C ALA A 20 17.60 -1.79 9.17
N VAL A 21 17.12 -2.46 8.13
CA VAL A 21 15.87 -3.18 8.11
C VAL A 21 15.94 -4.09 9.32
N ALA A 22 15.35 -3.63 10.42
CA ALA A 22 15.29 -4.36 11.67
C ALA A 22 14.43 -5.56 11.34
N GLU A 23 15.11 -6.67 11.03
CA GLU A 23 14.60 -8.02 11.11
C GLU A 23 13.64 -8.04 12.29
N SER A 24 12.36 -8.17 11.96
CA SER A 24 11.24 -7.72 12.76
C SER A 24 11.17 -8.55 14.03
N ALA A 25 11.91 -8.12 15.06
CA ALA A 25 11.87 -8.71 16.38
C ALA A 25 10.41 -8.95 16.75
N VAL A 26 10.10 -10.19 17.12
CA VAL A 26 8.74 -10.62 17.44
C VAL A 26 8.18 -9.63 18.44
N VAL A 27 7.09 -8.98 18.05
CA VAL A 27 6.50 -7.92 18.85
C VAL A 27 5.94 -8.55 20.12
N THR A 28 6.16 -7.90 21.26
CA THR A 28 5.67 -8.38 22.56
C THR A 28 4.14 -8.50 22.53
N THR A 29 3.63 -9.70 22.87
CA THR A 29 2.19 -10.02 22.89
C THR A 29 1.61 -10.05 24.31
N ASP A 30 2.39 -9.68 25.33
CA ASP A 30 1.88 -9.65 26.70
C ASP A 30 0.91 -8.48 26.91
N ARG A 31 -0.35 -8.83 27.19
CA ARG A 31 -1.45 -7.90 27.45
C ARG A 31 -1.11 -6.89 28.54
N LYS A 32 -0.47 -7.31 29.63
CA LYS A 32 -0.19 -6.41 30.77
C LYS A 32 0.81 -5.32 30.38
N VAL A 33 1.83 -5.70 29.62
CA VAL A 33 2.86 -4.78 29.12
C VAL A 33 2.23 -3.73 28.21
N LEU A 34 1.36 -4.15 27.29
CA LEU A 34 0.75 -3.24 26.31
C LEU A 34 -0.24 -2.26 26.92
N LEU A 35 -0.98 -2.68 27.94
CA LEU A 35 -1.88 -1.80 28.67
C LEU A 35 -1.10 -0.75 29.49
N ALA A 36 0.12 -1.06 29.95
CA ALA A 36 1.00 -0.10 30.63
C ALA A 36 1.72 0.87 29.67
N MET A 37 1.74 0.58 28.36
CA MET A 37 2.39 1.46 27.38
C MET A 37 1.55 2.71 27.10
N LYS A 38 2.22 3.79 26.68
CA LYS A 38 1.54 5.03 26.26
C LYS A 38 0.72 4.81 24.98
N PRO A 39 -0.39 5.54 24.76
CA PRO A 39 -1.25 5.36 23.58
C PRO A 39 -0.48 5.50 22.25
N ASP A 40 0.45 6.45 22.15
CA ASP A 40 1.34 6.59 20.98
C ASP A 40 2.14 5.33 20.65
N GLN A 41 2.60 4.65 21.69
CA GLN A 41 3.38 3.42 21.52
C GLN A 41 2.46 2.25 21.16
N ARG A 42 1.23 2.20 21.69
CA ARG A 42 0.21 1.21 21.31
C ARG A 42 -0.18 1.32 19.84
N SER A 43 -0.33 2.53 19.29
CA SER A 43 -0.58 2.73 17.86
C SER A 43 0.57 2.20 16.99
N LYS A 44 1.82 2.47 17.38
CA LYS A 44 3.00 1.94 16.67
C LYS A 44 3.10 0.42 16.80
N TRP A 45 2.75 -0.12 17.96
CA TRP A 45 2.67 -1.56 18.21
C TRP A 45 1.62 -2.21 17.32
N LEU A 46 0.41 -1.65 17.23
CA LEU A 46 -0.68 -2.17 16.42
C LEU A 46 -0.29 -2.25 14.94
N ALA A 47 0.32 -1.19 14.40
CA ALA A 47 0.80 -1.18 13.02
C ALA A 47 1.82 -2.29 12.73
N LYS A 48 2.78 -2.50 13.65
CA LYS A 48 3.77 -3.59 13.53
C LYS A 48 3.14 -4.96 13.72
N GLY A 49 2.17 -5.07 14.63
CA GLY A 49 1.41 -6.29 14.88
C GLY A 49 0.64 -6.72 13.65
N LEU A 50 -0.11 -5.81 13.02
CA LEU A 50 -0.81 -6.10 11.77
C LEU A 50 0.14 -6.55 10.65
N GLN A 51 1.30 -5.91 10.53
CA GLN A 51 2.33 -6.34 9.58
C GLN A 51 2.85 -7.76 9.90
N GLN A 52 3.17 -8.06 11.16
CA GLN A 52 3.60 -9.40 11.56
C GLN A 52 2.50 -10.46 11.44
N ALA A 53 1.24 -10.09 11.61
CA ALA A 53 0.09 -10.96 11.38
C ALA A 53 -0.07 -11.28 9.89
N GLN A 54 0.15 -10.28 9.01
CA GLN A 54 0.18 -10.49 7.56
C GLN A 54 1.32 -11.42 7.13
N GLU A 55 2.48 -11.32 7.78
CA GLU A 55 3.62 -12.23 7.58
C GLU A 55 3.42 -13.61 8.24
N GLY A 56 2.34 -13.82 8.99
CA GLY A 56 2.07 -15.07 9.72
C GLY A 56 2.98 -15.31 10.94
N ARG A 57 3.76 -14.31 11.37
CA ARG A 57 4.67 -14.40 12.53
C ARG A 57 3.96 -14.21 13.87
N MET A 58 2.80 -13.55 13.86
CA MET A 58 2.00 -13.28 15.04
C MET A 58 0.58 -13.83 14.86
N GLN A 59 0.05 -14.48 15.90
CA GLN A 59 -1.30 -15.03 15.87
C GLN A 59 -2.35 -13.91 15.98
N ALA A 60 -3.26 -13.83 15.02
CA ALA A 60 -4.33 -12.84 15.00
C ALA A 60 -5.26 -12.91 16.24
N ALA A 61 -5.41 -14.10 16.85
CA ALA A 61 -6.19 -14.28 18.07
C ALA A 61 -5.61 -13.53 19.28
N SER A 62 -4.29 -13.62 19.52
CA SER A 62 -3.64 -12.91 20.62
C SER A 62 -3.74 -11.39 20.44
N MET A 63 -3.63 -10.92 19.20
CA MET A 63 -3.81 -9.49 18.88
C MET A 63 -5.26 -9.04 19.14
N PHE A 64 -6.25 -9.86 18.78
CA PHE A 64 -7.66 -9.59 19.06
C PHE A 64 -7.92 -9.44 20.57
N ASP A 65 -7.39 -10.33 21.41
CA ASP A 65 -7.61 -10.30 22.87
C ASP A 65 -7.07 -9.01 23.53
N ILE A 66 -6.02 -8.43 22.96
CA ILE A 66 -5.44 -7.16 23.42
C ILE A 66 -6.33 -5.98 22.98
N ILE A 67 -6.73 -5.94 21.71
CA ILE A 67 -7.50 -4.84 21.12
C ILE A 67 -8.92 -4.79 21.67
N ALA A 68 -9.54 -5.95 21.91
CA ALA A 68 -10.91 -6.06 22.43
C ALA A 68 -11.03 -5.63 23.91
N HIS A 69 -9.90 -5.43 24.61
CA HIS A 69 -9.91 -5.09 26.02
C HIS A 69 -10.30 -3.63 26.26
N GLN A 70 -11.28 -3.35 27.14
CA GLN A 70 -11.77 -1.98 27.38
C GLN A 70 -10.70 -0.99 27.87
N LYS A 71 -9.73 -1.45 28.68
CA LYS A 71 -8.62 -0.60 29.12
C LYS A 71 -7.68 -0.17 27.97
N PHE A 72 -7.73 -0.85 26.83
CA PHE A 72 -6.91 -0.49 25.68
C PHE A 72 -7.35 0.86 25.09
N THR A 73 -8.67 1.13 25.11
CA THR A 73 -9.29 2.36 24.58
C THR A 73 -9.49 3.45 25.62
N ALA A 74 -9.50 3.11 26.91
CA ALA A 74 -9.72 4.08 28.00
C ALA A 74 -8.81 5.32 27.89
N ASP A 75 -7.53 5.13 27.54
CA ASP A 75 -6.55 6.22 27.43
C ASP A 75 -6.57 6.94 26.07
N LEU A 76 -7.40 6.48 25.12
CA LEU A 76 -7.53 7.12 23.80
C LEU A 76 -8.52 8.28 23.81
N LYS A 77 -9.38 8.37 24.83
CA LYS A 77 -10.37 9.46 24.98
C LYS A 77 -9.73 10.83 25.07
N GLU A 78 -8.54 10.91 25.67
CA GLU A 78 -7.78 12.17 25.76
C GLU A 78 -7.13 12.57 24.42
N ASN A 79 -6.96 11.62 23.49
CA ASN A 79 -6.18 11.79 22.27
C ASN A 79 -6.91 11.22 21.05
N GLU A 80 -8.00 11.86 20.65
CA GLU A 80 -8.87 11.42 19.55
C GLU A 80 -8.10 11.16 18.24
N LYS A 81 -7.11 12.00 17.92
CA LYS A 81 -6.27 11.86 16.71
C LYS A 81 -5.54 10.52 16.67
N ILE A 82 -5.09 10.01 17.83
CA ILE A 82 -4.40 8.71 17.92
C ILE A 82 -5.44 7.59 17.80
N GLY A 83 -6.60 7.74 18.44
CA GLY A 83 -7.73 6.80 18.35
C GLY A 83 -8.17 6.55 16.91
N LYS A 84 -8.45 7.63 16.15
CA LYS A 84 -8.80 7.56 14.72
C LYS A 84 -7.74 6.82 13.91
N ARG A 85 -6.47 7.19 14.08
CA ARG A 85 -5.37 6.52 13.37
C ARG A 85 -5.29 5.02 13.69
N MET A 86 -5.51 4.64 14.95
CA MET A 86 -5.54 3.24 15.35
C MET A 86 -6.74 2.50 14.75
N TYR A 87 -7.91 3.14 14.70
CA TYR A 87 -9.10 2.57 14.07
C TYR A 87 -8.89 2.34 12.57
N LEU A 88 -8.32 3.32 11.86
CA LEU A 88 -8.03 3.20 10.43
C LEU A 88 -7.05 2.05 10.13
N GLN A 89 -6.00 1.92 10.96
CA GLN A 89 -5.07 0.79 10.89
C GLN A 89 -5.79 -0.54 11.11
N LEU A 90 -6.67 -0.62 12.12
CA LEU A 90 -7.46 -1.80 12.41
C LEU A 90 -8.39 -2.17 11.25
N LYS A 91 -9.10 -1.19 10.67
CA LYS A 91 -10.03 -1.37 9.55
C LYS A 91 -9.31 -1.97 8.34
N GLY A 92 -8.13 -1.47 7.99
CA GLY A 92 -7.30 -2.03 6.92
C GLY A 92 -6.79 -3.46 7.21
N GLY A 93 -6.65 -3.82 8.49
CA GLY A 93 -6.19 -5.12 8.94
C GLY A 93 -7.28 -6.16 9.24
N LEU A 94 -8.57 -5.80 9.13
CA LEU A 94 -9.67 -6.68 9.53
C LEU A 94 -9.64 -8.04 8.80
N GLN A 95 -9.24 -8.06 7.53
CA GLN A 95 -9.19 -9.27 6.71
C GLN A 95 -8.25 -10.36 7.27
N LEU A 96 -7.24 -9.98 8.08
CA LEU A 96 -6.29 -10.90 8.70
C LEU A 96 -6.88 -11.64 9.92
N ILE A 97 -8.02 -11.17 10.43
CA ILE A 97 -8.65 -11.65 11.66
C ILE A 97 -9.80 -12.60 11.31
N SER A 98 -10.18 -13.53 12.19
CA SER A 98 -11.32 -14.43 11.94
C SER A 98 -12.62 -13.64 11.73
N SER A 99 -13.51 -14.09 10.83
CA SER A 99 -14.77 -13.41 10.53
C SER A 99 -15.65 -13.14 11.77
N LYS A 100 -15.65 -14.05 12.76
CA LYS A 100 -16.37 -13.85 14.02
C LYS A 100 -15.81 -12.67 14.82
N GLN A 101 -14.48 -12.59 14.89
CA GLN A 101 -13.75 -11.52 15.56
C GLN A 101 -13.86 -10.19 14.79
N GLN A 102 -13.84 -10.23 13.44
CA GLN A 102 -14.05 -9.06 12.59
C GLN A 102 -15.38 -8.37 12.91
N ARG A 103 -16.48 -9.13 12.99
CA ARG A 103 -17.80 -8.58 13.35
C ARG A 103 -17.76 -7.88 14.71
N HIS A 104 -17.10 -8.48 15.70
CA HIS A 104 -16.95 -7.88 17.02
C HIS A 104 -16.09 -6.61 16.99
N LEU A 105 -14.99 -6.59 16.23
CA LEU A 105 -14.15 -5.41 16.11
C LEU A 105 -14.81 -4.27 15.35
N ALA A 106 -15.68 -4.58 14.38
CA ALA A 106 -16.38 -3.60 13.57
C ALA A 106 -17.53 -2.90 14.32
N SER A 107 -18.30 -3.61 15.16
CA SER A 107 -19.48 -3.03 15.83
C SER A 107 -19.43 -3.06 17.37
N GLY A 108 -18.72 -4.02 17.96
CA GLY A 108 -18.74 -4.28 19.39
C GLY A 108 -17.61 -3.60 20.17
N CYS A 109 -16.48 -3.34 19.51
CA CYS A 109 -15.29 -2.79 20.15
C CYS A 109 -15.49 -1.32 20.54
N ALA A 110 -15.02 -0.94 21.74
CA ALA A 110 -15.06 0.45 22.20
C ALA A 110 -14.35 1.41 21.22
N LEU A 111 -13.31 0.93 20.53
CA LEU A 111 -12.57 1.70 19.54
C LEU A 111 -13.42 2.04 18.30
N ALA A 112 -14.28 1.10 17.87
CA ALA A 112 -15.20 1.34 16.75
C ALA A 112 -16.39 2.23 17.16
N LYS A 113 -16.86 2.11 18.40
CA LYS A 113 -17.95 2.95 18.91
C LYS A 113 -17.54 4.41 19.07
N GLU A 114 -16.31 4.66 19.55
CA GLU A 114 -15.84 6.02 19.83
C GLU A 114 -15.26 6.71 18.60
N PHE A 115 -14.63 5.97 17.67
CA PHE A 115 -13.91 6.56 16.54
C PHE A 115 -14.44 6.14 15.16
N GLY A 116 -15.43 5.25 15.10
CA GLY A 116 -15.93 4.72 13.82
C GLY A 116 -16.94 5.60 13.11
N GLU A 117 -17.69 6.43 13.84
CA GLU A 117 -18.77 7.26 13.27
C GLU A 117 -18.22 8.47 12.50
N GLU A 118 -17.08 9.02 12.95
CA GLU A 118 -16.51 10.23 12.34
C GLU A 118 -15.79 9.94 11.01
N ASP A 119 -15.25 8.73 10.82
CA ASP A 119 -14.56 8.34 9.59
C ASP A 119 -15.53 8.28 8.39
N GLU A 120 -16.81 7.94 8.60
CA GLU A 120 -17.82 7.94 7.53
C GLU A 120 -18.22 9.36 7.12
N ALA A 121 -18.26 10.29 8.10
CA ALA A 121 -18.53 11.70 7.88
C ALA A 121 -17.35 12.42 7.20
N GLU A 122 -16.12 12.07 7.57
CA GLU A 122 -14.92 12.68 6.97
C GLU A 122 -14.60 12.09 5.59
N ALA A 123 -14.89 10.81 5.34
CA ALA A 123 -14.77 10.21 4.01
C ALA A 123 -15.77 10.80 3.00
N THR A 124 -16.92 11.29 3.45
CA THR A 124 -17.89 11.97 2.59
C THR A 124 -17.57 13.47 2.42
N ALA A 125 -16.98 14.13 3.41
CA ALA A 125 -16.51 15.52 3.30
C ALA A 125 -15.18 15.65 2.52
N ALA A 126 -14.34 14.62 2.49
CA ALA A 126 -13.14 14.53 1.66
C ALA A 126 -13.40 13.84 0.29
N GLY A 127 -14.67 13.59 -0.03
CA GLY A 127 -15.14 12.80 -1.18
C GLY A 127 -15.20 13.52 -2.53
N ASP A 128 -14.64 14.73 -2.69
CA ASP A 128 -14.25 15.30 -4.00
C ASP A 128 -12.71 15.36 -4.13
N SER A 129 -12.04 14.39 -3.52
CA SER A 129 -10.62 14.08 -3.78
C SER A 129 -10.34 12.60 -3.54
N ALA A 130 -11.19 11.74 -4.10
CA ALA A 130 -10.92 10.31 -4.25
C ALA A 130 -9.87 10.09 -5.36
N GLY A 131 -8.62 10.45 -5.06
CA GLY A 131 -7.45 10.09 -5.84
C GLY A 131 -6.76 8.83 -5.29
N PRO A 132 -6.13 8.00 -6.15
CA PRO A 132 -5.39 6.79 -5.79
C PRO A 132 -4.15 7.11 -4.90
N PRO A 133 -3.47 6.11 -4.29
CA PRO A 133 -2.68 6.28 -3.06
C PRO A 133 -1.59 7.36 -3.12
N VAL A 134 -1.46 8.10 -2.03
CA VAL A 134 -0.74 9.37 -1.77
C VAL A 134 0.76 9.42 -2.15
N VAL A 135 1.33 8.34 -2.71
CA VAL A 135 2.68 8.34 -3.30
C VAL A 135 2.66 8.74 -4.78
N ASP A 136 1.57 8.50 -5.49
CA ASP A 136 1.39 8.94 -6.87
C ASP A 136 0.92 10.39 -6.95
N THR A 137 0.16 10.88 -5.97
CA THR A 137 -0.32 12.28 -5.95
C THR A 137 0.82 13.30 -5.94
N ALA A 138 1.90 13.06 -5.18
CA ALA A 138 3.06 13.97 -5.18
C ALA A 138 3.87 13.92 -6.48
N MET A 139 3.87 12.79 -7.20
CA MET A 139 4.55 12.66 -8.49
C MET A 139 3.68 13.22 -9.63
N GLU A 140 2.37 13.03 -9.54
CA GLU A 140 1.36 13.52 -10.46
C GLU A 140 1.20 15.03 -10.37
N GLU A 141 1.21 15.61 -9.17
CA GLU A 141 1.23 17.07 -8.97
C GLU A 141 2.52 17.69 -9.55
N MET A 142 3.66 16.99 -9.44
CA MET A 142 4.90 17.38 -10.11
C MET A 142 4.79 17.29 -11.64
N MET A 143 4.11 16.27 -12.18
CA MET A 143 3.86 16.16 -13.62
C MET A 143 2.85 17.20 -14.13
N ALA A 144 1.82 17.53 -13.35
CA ALA A 144 0.84 18.57 -13.66
C ALA A 144 1.49 19.96 -13.70
N ARG A 145 2.40 20.24 -12.76
CA ARG A 145 3.24 21.46 -12.79
C ARG A 145 4.19 21.50 -13.99
N CYS A 146 4.70 20.34 -14.42
CA CYS A 146 5.50 20.27 -15.64
C CYS A 146 4.66 20.49 -16.91
N ARG A 147 3.43 19.96 -16.98
CA ARG A 147 2.53 20.16 -18.13
C ARG A 147 2.06 21.60 -18.27
N SER A 148 1.70 22.25 -17.17
CA SER A 148 1.31 23.67 -17.15
C SER A 148 2.46 24.59 -17.59
N PHE A 149 3.66 24.39 -17.05
CA PHE A 149 4.84 25.17 -17.44
C PHE A 149 5.22 24.98 -18.93
N VAL A 150 5.05 23.78 -19.49
CA VAL A 150 5.30 23.55 -20.92
C VAL A 150 4.24 24.21 -21.79
N ARG A 151 2.95 24.19 -21.40
CA ARG A 151 1.90 24.95 -22.11
C ARG A 151 2.16 26.46 -22.06
N GLU A 152 2.53 26.97 -20.89
CA GLU A 152 2.87 28.38 -20.70
C GLU A 152 4.09 28.79 -21.54
N LYS A 153 5.15 27.98 -21.57
CA LYS A 153 6.34 28.25 -22.40
C LYS A 153 6.12 28.04 -23.90
N GLN A 154 5.20 27.17 -24.30
CA GLN A 154 4.79 27.06 -25.70
C GLN A 154 3.94 28.25 -26.14
N ALA A 155 3.05 28.76 -25.27
CA ALA A 155 2.31 29.99 -25.50
C ALA A 155 3.23 31.23 -25.54
N GLU A 156 4.24 31.30 -24.67
CA GLU A 156 5.20 32.42 -24.62
C GLU A 156 6.19 32.41 -25.80
N ARG A 157 6.45 31.25 -26.40
CA ARG A 157 7.34 31.11 -27.59
C ARG A 157 6.59 31.21 -28.92
N GLY A 158 5.26 31.20 -28.89
CA GLY A 158 4.40 31.43 -30.04
C GLY A 158 3.71 32.77 -29.90
N GLU A 159 4.31 33.82 -30.48
CA GLU A 159 3.62 35.03 -30.94
C GLU A 159 2.50 34.68 -31.92
N ARG A 160 1.41 34.10 -31.43
CA ARG A 160 0.09 34.24 -32.02
C ARG A 160 -0.81 34.72 -30.91
N LYS A 161 -1.00 36.04 -30.87
CA LYS A 161 -2.17 36.66 -30.25
C LYS A 161 -3.40 35.90 -30.79
N PRO A 162 -4.18 35.21 -29.94
CA PRO A 162 -5.48 34.72 -30.36
C PRO A 162 -6.42 35.92 -30.30
N GLY A 163 -6.60 36.59 -31.42
CA GLY A 163 -7.52 37.71 -31.54
C GLY A 163 -7.30 38.45 -32.85
N GLU A 164 -8.32 38.41 -33.69
CA GLU A 164 -8.46 39.08 -34.99
C GLU A 164 -7.84 38.33 -36.18
N GLU A 165 -8.59 37.36 -36.71
CA GLU A 165 -9.18 37.48 -38.06
C GLU A 165 -10.25 36.39 -38.23
N GLU A 166 -11.49 36.86 -38.40
CA GLU A 166 -12.57 36.12 -39.03
C GLU A 166 -12.17 35.85 -40.49
N ASP A 167 -12.33 34.62 -40.97
CA ASP A 167 -13.01 34.32 -42.24
C ASP A 167 -12.85 32.83 -42.62
N GLU A 168 -13.98 32.14 -42.58
CA GLU A 168 -14.50 31.35 -43.70
C GLU A 168 -13.50 30.74 -44.70
N LYS A 169 -13.26 29.43 -44.62
CA LYS A 169 -13.53 28.52 -45.75
C LYS A 169 -13.27 27.05 -45.45
N ASP A 170 -14.25 26.28 -45.90
CA ASP A 170 -14.26 24.89 -46.27
C ASP A 170 -12.90 24.24 -46.58
N ALA A 171 -12.63 23.10 -45.92
CA ALA A 171 -12.09 21.93 -46.58
C ALA A 171 -12.12 20.72 -45.62
N ALA A 172 -13.13 19.88 -45.80
CA ALA A 172 -13.00 18.46 -45.48
C ALA A 172 -11.81 17.88 -46.25
N PRO A 173 -11.06 16.94 -45.64
CA PRO A 173 -10.86 15.69 -46.35
C PRO A 173 -11.16 14.48 -45.46
N SER A 174 -12.16 13.73 -45.92
CA SER A 174 -12.17 12.29 -46.13
C SER A 174 -11.06 11.45 -45.50
N ALA A 175 -11.52 10.45 -44.74
CA ALA A 175 -11.29 9.02 -44.95
C ALA A 175 -9.90 8.56 -45.45
N ASP A 176 -9.15 7.91 -44.56
CA ASP A 176 -8.36 6.69 -44.82
C ASP A 176 -8.08 6.07 -43.45
N GLY A 177 -8.57 4.89 -43.09
CA GLY A 177 -8.24 3.65 -43.75
C GLY A 177 -6.99 3.06 -43.09
N ASN A 178 -7.11 2.48 -41.89
CA ASN A 178 -6.06 1.57 -41.41
C ASN A 178 -6.66 0.40 -40.62
N GLN A 179 -6.97 -0.65 -41.38
CA GLN A 179 -7.11 -2.02 -40.90
C GLN A 179 -5.71 -2.51 -40.55
N ASP A 180 -5.42 -2.72 -39.26
CA ASP A 180 -4.28 -3.56 -38.84
C ASP A 180 -4.86 -4.89 -38.35
N GLU A 181 -4.98 -5.79 -39.32
CA GLU A 181 -5.24 -7.21 -39.13
C GLU A 181 -4.00 -7.88 -38.53
N GLY A 182 -4.20 -8.60 -37.43
CA GLY A 182 -3.52 -9.87 -37.20
C GLY A 182 -2.14 -9.82 -36.54
N MET A 183 -2.12 -10.09 -35.24
CA MET A 183 -1.10 -10.99 -34.68
C MET A 183 -1.61 -11.65 -33.38
N THR A 184 -2.40 -12.71 -33.52
CA THR A 184 -2.72 -13.63 -32.42
C THR A 184 -1.49 -14.50 -32.13
N PRO A 185 -0.93 -14.51 -30.91
CA PRO A 185 0.07 -15.50 -30.54
C PRO A 185 -0.59 -16.87 -30.29
N PRO A 186 0.11 -17.97 -30.62
CA PRO A 186 -0.44 -19.32 -30.54
C PRO A 186 -0.72 -19.75 -29.09
N VAL A 187 -1.90 -20.36 -28.91
CA VAL A 187 -2.30 -21.12 -27.73
C VAL A 187 -1.31 -22.28 -27.52
N GLY A 188 -0.38 -22.09 -26.60
CA GLY A 188 0.49 -23.15 -26.09
C GLY A 188 -0.25 -24.02 -25.09
N SER A 189 -0.80 -25.13 -25.57
CA SER A 189 -1.28 -26.25 -24.75
C SER A 189 -0.13 -26.87 -23.97
N ASN A 190 0.17 -26.31 -22.79
CA ASN A 190 1.00 -26.98 -21.79
C ASN A 190 0.13 -27.95 -21.01
N GLY A 191 0.14 -29.22 -21.46
CA GLY A 191 -0.40 -30.36 -20.73
C GLY A 191 0.31 -30.51 -19.39
N VAL A 192 -0.31 -29.99 -18.33
CA VAL A 192 0.11 -30.30 -16.96
C VAL A 192 -0.40 -31.70 -16.63
N LYS A 193 0.55 -32.64 -16.60
CA LYS A 193 0.36 -34.02 -16.15
C LYS A 193 -0.34 -34.04 -14.80
N LEU A 194 -1.53 -34.61 -14.78
CA LEU A 194 -2.32 -34.97 -13.61
C LEU A 194 -1.54 -35.99 -12.78
N LEU A 195 -0.73 -35.54 -11.83
CA LEU A 195 -0.15 -36.40 -10.81
C LEU A 195 -1.26 -36.74 -9.80
N ARG A 196 -1.88 -37.90 -10.02
CA ARG A 196 -2.65 -38.65 -9.03
C ARG A 196 -1.79 -38.87 -7.79
N LEU A 197 -1.99 -38.04 -6.76
CA LEU A 197 -1.55 -38.36 -5.41
C LEU A 197 -2.54 -39.36 -4.81
N THR A 198 -2.12 -40.62 -4.81
CA THR A 198 -2.73 -41.71 -4.06
C THR A 198 -2.59 -41.40 -2.56
N LEU A 199 -3.71 -41.15 -1.90
CA LEU A 199 -3.79 -41.07 -0.44
C LEU A 199 -3.47 -42.45 0.17
N PRO A 200 -2.56 -42.54 1.17
CA PRO A 200 -2.38 -43.77 1.91
C PRO A 200 -3.60 -44.03 2.79
N THR A 201 -4.21 -45.18 2.52
CA THR A 201 -5.21 -45.87 3.32
C THR A 201 -4.65 -46.08 4.73
N ARG A 202 -5.03 -45.23 5.69
CA ARG A 202 -4.72 -45.47 7.09
C ARG A 202 -5.75 -46.42 7.67
N ALA A 203 -5.29 -47.64 7.87
CA ALA A 203 -5.96 -48.72 8.54
C ALA A 203 -6.48 -48.32 9.93
N SER A 204 -7.74 -48.67 10.16
CA SER A 204 -8.23 -49.51 11.26
C SER A 204 -7.53 -49.40 12.62
N SER A 205 -8.21 -48.78 13.58
CA SER A 205 -8.33 -49.28 14.96
C SER A 205 -9.57 -48.65 15.59
N GLN A 206 -10.63 -49.45 15.69
CA GLN A 206 -11.16 -49.96 16.95
C GLN A 206 -11.65 -48.82 17.86
N ALA A 207 -12.94 -48.50 17.78
CA ALA A 207 -13.99 -49.14 18.57
C ALA A 207 -14.01 -48.59 19.99
N TRP A 208 -14.84 -47.56 20.20
CA TRP A 208 -15.71 -47.44 21.38
C TRP A 208 -17.03 -46.82 20.91
N MET A 209 -18.07 -47.64 20.93
CA MET A 209 -19.45 -47.20 20.76
C MET A 209 -19.99 -46.69 22.11
N PRO A 210 -20.82 -45.65 22.07
CA PRO A 210 -22.07 -45.71 22.80
C PRO A 210 -23.22 -45.82 21.80
N ALA A 211 -24.03 -46.85 22.01
CA ALA A 211 -25.26 -47.13 21.29
C ALA A 211 -26.28 -46.01 21.52
N GLY A 212 -26.91 -45.55 20.43
CA GLY A 212 -27.96 -44.54 20.48
C GLY A 212 -28.02 -43.68 19.22
N ARG A 213 -28.10 -44.29 18.03
CA ARG A 213 -28.28 -43.57 16.77
C ARG A 213 -29.67 -43.85 16.20
N HIS A 214 -30.48 -42.80 16.17
CA HIS A 214 -31.60 -42.69 15.25
C HIS A 214 -31.09 -42.67 13.80
N PRO A 215 -31.77 -43.33 12.85
CA PRO A 215 -31.49 -43.20 11.42
C PRO A 215 -31.95 -41.82 10.93
N CYS A 216 -31.07 -40.82 11.06
CA CYS A 216 -31.29 -39.54 10.41
C CYS A 216 -30.98 -39.69 8.91
N GLN A 217 -32.04 -39.72 8.11
CA GLN A 217 -31.97 -39.84 6.65
C GLN A 217 -31.03 -38.78 6.08
N ARG A 218 -29.97 -39.24 5.41
CA ARG A 218 -29.01 -38.41 4.69
C ARG A 218 -29.67 -37.95 3.40
N THR A 219 -30.48 -36.89 3.47
CA THR A 219 -31.01 -36.23 2.29
C THR A 219 -29.84 -35.61 1.51
N ALA A 220 -29.69 -36.02 0.26
CA ALA A 220 -28.74 -35.41 -0.66
C ALA A 220 -29.15 -33.94 -0.86
N GLN A 221 -28.52 -33.02 -0.13
CA GLN A 221 -28.71 -31.60 -0.34
C GLN A 221 -28.16 -31.24 -1.72
N VAL A 222 -29.08 -31.01 -2.65
CA VAL A 222 -28.80 -30.37 -3.93
C VAL A 222 -28.17 -29.01 -3.62
N PRO A 223 -26.99 -28.67 -4.19
CA PRO A 223 -26.33 -27.40 -3.90
C PRO A 223 -27.29 -26.26 -4.24
N THR A 224 -27.61 -25.46 -3.23
CA THR A 224 -28.49 -24.31 -3.34
C THR A 224 -27.92 -23.35 -4.39
N THR A 225 -28.76 -22.70 -5.19
CA THR A 225 -28.37 -21.74 -6.24
C THR A 225 -27.37 -20.68 -5.78
N ALA A 226 -27.40 -20.31 -4.50
CA ALA A 226 -26.43 -19.42 -3.86
C ALA A 226 -24.98 -19.95 -3.91
N ALA A 227 -24.76 -21.25 -3.73
CA ALA A 227 -23.42 -21.86 -3.77
C ALA A 227 -22.82 -21.83 -5.18
N LEU A 228 -23.64 -21.99 -6.22
CA LEU A 228 -23.21 -21.86 -7.62
C LEU A 228 -22.81 -20.43 -7.96
N LEU A 229 -23.50 -19.43 -7.42
CA LEU A 229 -23.18 -18.02 -7.65
C LEU A 229 -21.86 -17.61 -6.99
N VAL A 230 -21.53 -18.16 -5.82
CA VAL A 230 -20.22 -17.93 -5.16
C VAL A 230 -19.08 -18.53 -6.00
N LEU A 231 -19.26 -19.75 -6.52
CA LEU A 231 -18.27 -20.38 -7.41
C LEU A 231 -18.08 -19.62 -8.72
N ALA A 232 -19.14 -19.06 -9.30
CA ALA A 232 -19.05 -18.23 -10.50
C ALA A 232 -18.26 -16.93 -10.23
N LYS A 233 -18.52 -16.26 -9.09
CA LYS A 233 -17.78 -15.05 -8.70
C LYS A 233 -16.30 -15.31 -8.46
N LEU A 234 -15.95 -16.44 -7.84
CA LEU A 234 -14.55 -16.84 -7.65
C LEU A 234 -13.82 -17.05 -8.97
N ARG A 235 -14.45 -17.70 -9.96
CA ARG A 235 -13.86 -17.88 -11.29
C ARG A 235 -13.66 -16.58 -12.06
N LEU A 236 -14.59 -15.62 -11.92
CA LEU A 236 -14.45 -14.30 -12.54
C LEU A 236 -13.26 -13.54 -11.94
N ALA A 237 -13.10 -13.59 -10.61
CA ALA A 237 -11.98 -12.95 -9.92
C ALA A 237 -10.63 -13.59 -10.31
N GLU A 238 -10.59 -14.91 -10.48
CA GLU A 238 -9.40 -15.62 -10.93
C GLU A 238 -9.03 -15.24 -12.38
N ALA A 239 -10.01 -15.06 -13.27
CA ALA A 239 -9.78 -14.58 -14.62
C ALA A 239 -9.24 -13.14 -14.66
N GLN A 240 -9.77 -12.25 -13.82
CA GLN A 240 -9.28 -10.87 -13.72
C GLN A 240 -7.84 -10.78 -13.21
N LEU A 241 -7.46 -11.64 -12.25
CA LEU A 241 -6.07 -11.73 -11.79
C LEU A 241 -5.13 -12.27 -12.88
N ALA A 242 -5.59 -13.22 -13.69
CA ALA A 242 -4.81 -13.74 -14.81
C ALA A 242 -4.59 -12.68 -15.91
N GLU A 243 -5.60 -11.86 -16.21
CA GLU A 243 -5.49 -10.76 -17.18
C GLU A 243 -4.52 -9.67 -16.70
N ALA A 244 -4.62 -9.24 -15.42
CA ALA A 244 -3.69 -8.29 -14.83
C ALA A 244 -2.24 -8.81 -14.80
N ALA A 245 -2.05 -10.13 -14.58
CA ALA A 245 -0.73 -10.75 -14.63
C ALA A 245 -0.16 -10.81 -16.06
N ALA A 246 -1.01 -11.00 -17.07
CA ALA A 246 -0.62 -10.98 -18.48
C ALA A 246 -0.22 -9.56 -18.93
N GLU A 247 -0.95 -8.53 -18.51
CA GLU A 247 -0.63 -7.13 -18.80
C GLU A 247 0.70 -6.72 -18.16
N ALA A 248 0.95 -7.14 -16.91
CA ALA A 248 2.24 -6.90 -16.23
C ALA A 248 3.43 -7.62 -16.90
N ALA A 249 3.20 -8.74 -17.59
CA ALA A 249 4.23 -9.44 -18.36
C ALA A 249 4.49 -8.78 -19.74
N ALA A 250 3.49 -8.11 -20.31
CA ALA A 250 3.61 -7.37 -21.57
C ALA A 250 4.36 -6.04 -21.41
N GLU A 251 4.37 -5.44 -20.22
CA GLU A 251 5.25 -4.31 -19.88
C GLU A 251 6.71 -4.76 -19.72
N GLY A 252 7.38 -5.00 -20.85
CA GLY A 252 8.75 -5.53 -20.88
C GLY A 252 9.78 -4.71 -20.08
N PRO A 253 10.95 -5.32 -19.75
CA PRO A 253 11.98 -4.79 -18.83
C PRO A 253 12.60 -3.42 -19.21
N SER A 254 12.19 -2.84 -20.34
CA SER A 254 12.64 -1.54 -20.85
C SER A 254 12.25 -0.37 -19.94
N GLN A 255 11.05 -0.35 -19.35
CA GLN A 255 10.61 0.78 -18.53
C GLN A 255 11.27 0.85 -17.14
N ALA A 256 11.56 -0.31 -16.54
CA ALA A 256 12.24 -0.38 -15.24
C ALA A 256 13.68 0.19 -15.29
N ALA A 257 14.40 -0.05 -16.40
CA ALA A 257 15.74 0.48 -16.61
C ALA A 257 15.76 2.02 -16.80
N VAL A 258 14.75 2.58 -17.46
CA VAL A 258 14.62 4.04 -17.65
C VAL A 258 14.32 4.74 -16.31
N ARG A 259 13.43 4.16 -15.48
CA ARG A 259 13.12 4.69 -14.14
C ARG A 259 14.33 4.66 -13.21
N SER A 260 15.19 3.64 -13.32
CA SER A 260 16.46 3.54 -12.57
C SER A 260 17.46 4.66 -12.93
N ARG A 261 17.67 4.92 -14.23
CA ARG A 261 18.58 6.00 -14.69
C ARG A 261 18.12 7.41 -14.28
N CYS A 262 16.80 7.63 -14.18
CA CYS A 262 16.25 8.93 -13.80
C CYS A 262 16.49 9.27 -12.31
N LYS A 263 16.41 8.27 -11.41
CA LYS A 263 16.66 8.45 -9.97
C LYS A 263 18.11 8.85 -9.67
N SER A 264 19.09 8.27 -10.38
CA SER A 264 20.52 8.59 -10.24
C SER A 264 20.86 10.04 -10.63
N ARG A 265 20.27 10.54 -11.73
CA ARG A 265 20.48 11.93 -12.19
C ARG A 265 19.89 12.97 -11.22
N LYS A 266 18.73 12.69 -10.61
CA LYS A 266 18.09 13.60 -9.64
C LYS A 266 18.89 13.69 -8.33
N ALA A 267 19.44 12.57 -7.84
CA ALA A 267 20.33 12.54 -6.67
C ALA A 267 21.62 13.36 -6.89
N LYS A 268 22.24 13.25 -8.07
CA LYS A 268 23.45 14.02 -8.44
C LYS A 268 23.18 15.53 -8.48
N ARG A 269 22.01 15.95 -9.01
CA ARG A 269 21.58 17.36 -9.01
C ARG A 269 21.34 17.92 -7.60
N ARG A 270 20.72 17.16 -6.69
CA ARG A 270 20.51 17.60 -5.30
C ARG A 270 21.83 17.78 -4.55
N ARG A 271 22.80 16.86 -4.72
CA ARG A 271 24.16 17.02 -4.15
C ARG A 271 24.86 18.28 -4.67
N LYS A 272 24.78 18.57 -5.97
CA LYS A 272 25.38 19.78 -6.57
C LYS A 272 24.75 21.08 -6.04
N ARG A 273 23.42 21.12 -5.87
CA ARG A 273 22.72 22.28 -5.30
C ARG A 273 23.09 22.52 -3.83
N ARG A 274 23.20 21.45 -3.03
CA ARG A 274 23.63 21.55 -1.63
C ARG A 274 25.06 22.08 -1.51
N ALA A 275 25.99 21.58 -2.33
CA ALA A 275 27.37 22.05 -2.36
C ALA A 275 27.47 23.54 -2.72
N ARG A 276 26.66 24.03 -3.67
CA ARG A 276 26.60 25.47 -4.01
C ARG A 276 26.10 26.30 -2.83
N ARG A 277 25.03 25.87 -2.16
CA ARG A 277 24.45 26.60 -1.01
C ARG A 277 25.42 26.66 0.17
N GLU A 278 26.12 25.55 0.47
CA GLU A 278 27.16 25.53 1.50
C GLU A 278 28.35 26.44 1.16
N GLY A 279 28.71 26.55 -0.14
CA GLY A 279 29.72 27.49 -0.60
C GLY A 279 29.35 28.97 -0.39
N VAL A 280 28.08 29.34 -0.59
CA VAL A 280 27.59 30.72 -0.34
C VAL A 280 27.67 31.05 1.15
N ILE A 281 27.14 30.16 2.00
CA ILE A 281 27.15 30.36 3.47
C ILE A 281 28.60 30.50 3.99
N ARG A 282 29.55 29.74 3.43
CA ARG A 282 30.96 29.83 3.80
C ARG A 282 31.58 31.17 3.41
N ARG A 283 31.20 31.75 2.26
CA ARG A 283 31.66 33.09 1.85
C ARG A 283 31.09 34.19 2.74
N GLU A 284 29.80 34.12 3.09
CA GLU A 284 29.18 35.10 4.00
C GLU A 284 29.83 35.10 5.39
N ARG A 285 30.13 33.92 5.95
CA ARG A 285 30.84 33.83 7.24
C ARG A 285 32.24 34.44 7.17
N ASN A 286 32.94 34.30 6.04
CA ASN A 286 34.27 34.87 5.88
C ASN A 286 34.26 36.40 5.73
N GLN A 287 33.15 36.97 5.24
CA GLN A 287 32.99 38.43 5.15
C GLN A 287 32.61 39.08 6.49
N ARG A 288 31.88 38.38 7.36
CA ARG A 288 31.50 38.89 8.69
C ARG A 288 32.60 38.80 9.76
N GLY A 289 33.71 38.13 9.48
CA GLY A 289 34.82 37.93 10.41
C GLY A 289 36.04 38.83 10.16
N LYS A 290 35.90 39.85 9.29
CA LYS A 290 36.85 40.94 9.10
C LYS A 290 36.26 42.20 9.71
#